data_AF-A0A519E0W5-F1
#
_entry.id   AF-A0A519E0W5-F1
#
_cell.length_a   1.000
_cell.length_b   1.000
_cell.length_c   1.000
_cell.angle_alpha   90.00
_cell.angle_beta   90.00
_cell.angle_gamma   90.00
#
_symmetry.space_group_name_H-M   'P 1'
#
loop_
_entity.id
_entity.type
_entity.pdbx_description
1 polymer ?
#
loop_
_entity_poly.entity_id
_entity_poly.type
_entity_poly.pdbx_seq_one_letter_code
_entity_poly.pdbx_strand_id
1 'polypeptide(L)'
;AKAAAQLRTLSATLLGAVQATLPLHPKAARRQLADCVLAALLRVQPIARLADDALSDIGADWLGHLGASGESGYLAFDTAPGTSCLALDRGVCCLDDRRAGGDMCNTCPRLPRAERLRRLGALDLRNSA
;
A
#
# COMPACT_ATOMS: atom_id res chain seq x y z
N ALA A 1 3.17 12.14 -13.05
CA ALA A 1 3.45 11.46 -14.33
C ALA A 1 4.88 10.91 -14.50
N LYS A 2 5.94 11.73 -14.66
CA LYS A 2 7.29 11.24 -15.03
C LYS A 2 7.91 10.23 -14.05
N ALA A 3 7.90 10.54 -12.75
CA ALA A 3 8.45 9.66 -11.73
C ALA A 3 7.74 8.29 -11.68
N ALA A 4 6.40 8.28 -11.74
CA ALA A 4 5.62 7.05 -11.83
C ALA A 4 5.99 6.19 -13.05
N ALA A 5 6.15 6.81 -14.22
CA ALA A 5 6.57 6.10 -15.43
C ALA A 5 7.99 5.51 -15.28
N GLN A 6 8.92 6.24 -14.65
CA GLN A 6 10.27 5.74 -14.37
C GLN A 6 10.23 4.54 -13.41
N LEU A 7 9.44 4.61 -12.34
CA LEU A 7 9.26 3.48 -11.40
C LEU A 7 8.66 2.26 -12.10
N ARG A 8 7.68 2.45 -12.99
CA ARG A 8 7.09 1.37 -13.77
C ARG A 8 8.13 0.67 -14.65
N THR A 9 8.93 1.42 -15.40
CA THR A 9 9.98 0.86 -16.26
C THR A 9 11.07 0.17 -15.46
N LEU A 10 11.53 0.79 -14.37
CA LEU A 10 12.53 0.21 -13.48
C LEU A 10 12.03 -1.10 -12.87
N SER A 11 10.81 -1.11 -12.34
CA SER A 11 10.22 -2.31 -11.73
C SER A 11 10.05 -3.45 -12.73
N ALA A 12 9.60 -3.17 -13.95
CA ALA A 12 9.51 -4.18 -15.01
C ALA A 12 10.87 -4.80 -15.36
N THR A 13 11.91 -3.95 -15.43
CA THR A 13 13.30 -4.38 -15.71
C THR A 13 13.83 -5.28 -14.58
N LEU A 14 13.66 -4.85 -13.32
CA LEU A 14 14.09 -5.62 -12.16
C LEU A 14 13.32 -6.93 -12.02
N LEU A 15 12.01 -6.93 -12.30
CA LEU A 15 11.20 -8.14 -12.26
C LEU A 15 11.72 -9.19 -13.26
N GLY A 16 12.01 -8.79 -14.50
CA GLY A 16 12.58 -9.70 -15.50
C GLY A 16 13.93 -10.29 -15.06
N ALA A 17 14.80 -9.46 -14.49
CA ALA A 17 16.10 -9.92 -13.98
C ALA A 17 15.96 -10.88 -12.79
N VAL A 18 15.05 -10.60 -11.84
CA VAL A 18 14.79 -11.48 -10.68
C VAL A 18 14.14 -12.79 -11.11
N GLN A 19 13.22 -12.76 -12.08
CA GLN A 19 12.54 -13.96 -12.57
C GLN A 19 13.46 -14.97 -13.26
N ALA A 20 14.65 -14.55 -13.67
CA ALA A 20 15.68 -15.47 -14.18
C ALA A 20 16.23 -16.42 -13.09
N THR A 21 16.08 -16.07 -11.81
CA THR A 21 16.65 -16.83 -10.68
C THR A 21 15.63 -17.23 -9.61
N LEU A 22 14.54 -16.48 -9.47
CA LEU A 22 13.49 -16.72 -8.47
C LEU A 22 12.09 -16.61 -9.10
N PRO A 23 11.18 -17.58 -8.88
CA PRO A 23 9.82 -17.49 -9.37
C PRO A 23 9.02 -16.43 -8.59
N LEU A 24 9.06 -15.19 -9.07
CA LEU A 24 8.26 -14.09 -8.53
C LEU A 24 7.03 -13.86 -9.41
N HIS A 25 5.83 -13.84 -8.83
CA HIS A 25 4.59 -13.65 -9.59
C HIS A 25 4.44 -12.18 -10.06
N PRO A 26 4.27 -11.89 -11.36
CA PRO A 26 4.24 -10.51 -11.87
C PRO A 26 3.18 -9.62 -11.22
N LYS A 27 1.98 -10.18 -10.97
CA LYS A 27 0.90 -9.44 -10.30
C LYS A 27 1.25 -9.08 -8.86
N ALA A 28 1.96 -9.96 -8.14
CA ALA A 28 2.38 -9.70 -6.77
C ALA A 28 3.43 -8.59 -6.73
N ALA A 29 4.40 -8.61 -7.65
CA ALA A 29 5.42 -7.57 -7.77
C ALA A 29 4.79 -6.19 -8.08
N ARG A 30 3.85 -6.13 -9.02
CA ARG A 30 3.13 -4.89 -9.36
C ARG A 30 2.30 -4.35 -8.19
N ARG A 31 1.59 -5.22 -7.46
CA ARG A 31 0.86 -4.83 -6.25
C ARG A 31 1.78 -4.33 -5.15
N GLN A 32 2.95 -4.97 -4.99
CA GLN A 32 3.93 -4.54 -4.00
C GLN A 32 4.49 -3.16 -4.34
N LEU A 33 4.76 -2.88 -5.61
CA LEU A 33 5.17 -1.54 -6.06
C LEU A 33 4.09 -0.49 -5.77
N ALA A 34 2.83 -0.81 -6.09
CA ALA A 34 1.69 0.05 -5.79
C ALA A 34 1.58 0.34 -4.29
N ASP A 35 1.60 -0.70 -3.45
CA ASP A 35 1.60 -0.60 -2.00
C ASP A 35 2.75 0.30 -1.51
N CYS A 36 3.98 0.11 -2.00
CA CYS A 36 5.13 0.94 -1.62
C CYS A 36 4.97 2.44 -1.98
N VAL A 37 4.38 2.74 -3.14
CA VAL A 37 4.16 4.14 -3.54
C VAL A 37 3.07 4.78 -2.70
N LEU A 38 1.93 4.10 -2.52
CA LEU A 38 0.84 4.62 -1.70
C LEU A 38 1.24 4.78 -0.22
N ALA A 39 2.06 3.85 0.29
CA ALA A 39 2.68 3.91 1.61
C ALA A 39 3.58 5.13 1.79
N ALA A 40 4.32 5.53 0.75
CA ALA A 40 5.16 6.72 0.78
C ALA A 40 4.30 8.00 0.77
N LEU A 41 3.22 8.02 -0.01
CA LEU A 41 2.27 9.13 -0.03
C LEU A 41 1.60 9.33 1.34
N LEU A 42 1.17 8.25 2.01
CA LEU A 42 0.64 8.31 3.39
C LEU A 42 1.63 8.93 4.37
N ARG A 43 2.92 8.60 4.26
CA ARG A 43 3.97 9.18 5.12
C ARG A 43 4.20 10.67 4.85
N VAL A 44 4.00 11.12 3.61
CA VAL A 44 4.17 12.53 3.21
C VAL A 44 2.94 13.36 3.54
N GLN A 45 1.75 12.76 3.59
CA GLN A 45 0.48 13.43 3.87
C GLN A 45 0.53 14.46 5.01
N PRO A 46 0.98 14.12 6.24
CA PRO A 46 1.01 15.09 7.34
C PRO A 46 2.03 16.22 7.12
N ILE A 47 3.13 15.94 6.41
CA ILE A 47 4.17 16.93 6.10
C ILE A 47 3.64 17.95 5.08
N ALA A 48 2.95 17.46 4.06
CA ALA A 48 2.34 18.27 3.00
C ALA A 48 0.97 18.86 3.41
N ARG A 49 0.44 18.50 4.59
CA ARG A 49 -0.89 18.89 5.10
C ARG A 49 -2.01 18.60 4.10
N LEU A 50 -1.94 17.44 3.44
CA LEU A 50 -2.95 17.01 2.48
C LEU A 50 -4.17 16.43 3.18
N ALA A 51 -5.36 16.84 2.74
CA ALA A 51 -6.61 16.19 3.12
C ALA A 51 -6.70 14.77 2.54
N ASP A 52 -7.53 13.93 3.15
CA ASP A 52 -7.67 12.51 2.81
C ASP A 52 -8.19 12.30 1.37
N ASP A 53 -9.10 13.16 0.91
CA ASP A 53 -9.63 13.16 -0.45
C ASP A 53 -8.52 13.50 -1.48
N ALA A 54 -7.76 14.57 -1.23
CA ALA A 54 -6.64 14.98 -2.07
C ALA A 54 -5.56 13.89 -2.12
N LEU A 55 -5.26 13.23 -1.00
CA LEU A 55 -4.32 12.10 -0.99
C LEU A 55 -4.85 10.93 -1.82
N SER A 56 -6.15 10.64 -1.72
CA SER A 56 -6.79 9.56 -2.47
C SER A 56 -6.74 9.80 -3.98
N ASP A 57 -7.01 11.02 -4.42
CA ASP A 57 -6.92 11.42 -5.83
C ASP A 57 -5.48 11.31 -6.36
N ILE A 58 -4.50 11.83 -5.60
CA ILE A 58 -3.08 11.69 -5.93
C ILE A 58 -2.70 10.21 -6.01
N GLY A 59 -3.13 9.40 -5.05
CA GLY A 59 -2.90 7.95 -5.05
C GLY A 59 -3.46 7.27 -6.29
N ALA A 60 -4.70 7.59 -6.68
CA ALA A 60 -5.33 7.06 -7.88
C ALA A 60 -4.56 7.43 -9.17
N ASP A 61 -4.09 8.67 -9.28
CA ASP A 61 -3.26 9.13 -10.39
C ASP A 61 -1.93 8.37 -10.48
N TRP A 62 -1.27 8.15 -9.34
CA TRP A 62 -0.06 7.35 -9.27
C TRP A 62 -0.30 5.91 -9.73
N LEU A 63 -1.37 5.27 -9.24
CA LEU A 63 -1.74 3.91 -9.67
C LEU A 63 -2.02 3.83 -11.17
N GLY A 64 -2.71 4.83 -11.73
CA GLY A 64 -2.95 4.94 -13.16
C GLY A 64 -1.65 4.96 -13.97
N HIS A 65 -0.71 5.83 -13.58
CA HIS A 65 0.58 5.92 -14.26
C HIS A 65 1.46 4.68 -14.07
N LEU A 66 1.35 3.98 -12.94
CA LEU A 66 2.05 2.72 -12.68
C LEU A 66 1.45 1.53 -13.45
N GLY A 67 0.23 1.66 -13.99
CA GLY A 67 -0.51 0.54 -14.57
C GLY A 67 -1.05 -0.43 -13.50
N ALA A 68 -1.36 0.08 -12.32
CA ALA A 68 -1.81 -0.66 -11.14
C ALA A 68 -3.15 -0.16 -10.59
N SER A 69 -3.98 0.48 -11.42
CA SER A 69 -5.34 0.91 -11.05
C SER A 69 -6.15 -0.24 -10.48
N GLY A 70 -6.75 -0.04 -9.30
CA GLY A 70 -7.55 -1.04 -8.60
C GLY A 70 -6.77 -2.20 -8.00
N GLU A 71 -5.43 -2.20 -8.07
CA GLU A 71 -4.60 -3.26 -7.51
C GLU A 71 -4.17 -2.98 -6.06
N SER A 72 -4.31 -1.74 -5.58
CA SER A 72 -4.07 -1.27 -4.20
C SER A 72 -4.88 0.02 -3.97
N GLY A 73 -4.95 0.52 -2.75
CA GLY A 73 -5.67 1.76 -2.44
C GLY A 73 -5.54 2.21 -0.99
N TYR A 74 -6.50 3.00 -0.54
CA TYR A 74 -6.60 3.46 0.83
C TYR A 74 -7.88 2.95 1.49
N LEU A 75 -7.79 2.69 2.79
CA LEU A 75 -8.87 2.34 3.67
C LEU A 75 -9.06 3.47 4.67
N ALA A 76 -10.22 4.13 4.62
CA ALA A 76 -10.61 5.07 5.67
C ALA A 76 -11.00 4.31 6.94
N PHE A 77 -10.59 4.83 8.09
CA PHE A 77 -10.94 4.31 9.40
C PHE A 77 -10.94 5.45 10.42
N ASP A 78 -11.68 5.26 11.52
CA ASP A 78 -11.75 6.25 12.58
C ASP A 78 -10.85 5.86 13.74
N THR A 79 -10.03 6.81 14.21
CA THR A 79 -9.21 6.65 15.43
C THR A 79 -9.95 7.10 16.69
N ALA A 80 -10.95 7.97 16.51
CA ALA A 80 -11.88 8.44 17.52
C ALA A 80 -13.15 8.96 16.81
N PRO A 81 -14.28 9.13 17.50
CA PRO A 81 -15.48 9.72 16.89
C PRO A 81 -15.16 11.08 16.24
N GLY A 82 -15.37 11.18 14.93
CA GLY A 82 -15.09 12.40 14.16
C GLY A 82 -13.65 12.58 13.69
N THR A 83 -12.74 11.65 14.03
CA THR A 83 -11.34 11.67 13.56
C THR A 83 -11.12 10.52 12.57
N SER A 84 -11.33 10.80 11.29
CA SER A 84 -11.04 9.87 10.20
C SER A 84 -9.57 9.95 9.79
N CYS A 85 -9.01 8.82 9.39
CA CYS A 85 -7.65 8.67 8.91
C CYS A 85 -7.61 7.68 7.75
N LEU A 86 -6.55 7.72 6.95
CA LEU A 86 -6.28 6.73 5.91
C LEU A 86 -5.21 5.74 6.35
N ALA A 87 -5.43 4.47 6.01
CA ALA A 87 -4.43 3.41 6.03
C ALA A 87 -4.32 2.79 4.63
N LEU A 88 -3.25 2.02 4.40
CA LEU A 88 -3.09 1.31 3.13
C LEU A 88 -4.10 0.16 3.00
N ASP A 89 -4.86 0.11 1.89
CA ASP A 89 -5.66 -1.06 1.50
C ASP A 89 -4.83 -1.96 0.60
N ARG A 90 -3.98 -2.78 1.22
CA ARG A 90 -2.94 -3.56 0.53
C ARG A 90 -3.51 -4.48 -0.54
N GLY A 91 -2.88 -4.47 -1.71
CA GLY A 91 -3.18 -5.40 -2.79
C GLY A 91 -2.57 -6.78 -2.62
N VAL A 92 -1.47 -6.87 -1.86
CA VAL A 92 -0.66 -8.08 -1.71
C VAL A 92 -0.10 -8.20 -0.29
N CYS A 93 0.14 -9.44 0.14
CA CYS A 93 0.77 -9.66 1.44
C CYS A 93 2.25 -9.22 1.37
N CYS A 94 2.66 -8.32 2.26
CA CYS A 94 4.05 -7.89 2.40
C CYS A 94 4.96 -8.97 3.03
N LEU A 95 4.39 -10.07 3.53
CA LEU A 95 5.08 -11.19 4.18
C LEU A 95 5.87 -10.83 5.45
N ASP A 96 5.58 -9.67 6.05
CA ASP A 96 6.25 -9.20 7.27
C ASP A 96 6.05 -10.14 8.47
N ASP A 97 4.94 -10.88 8.50
CA ASP A 97 4.69 -11.94 9.47
C ASP A 97 5.76 -13.04 9.46
N ARG A 98 6.35 -13.34 8.30
CA ARG A 98 7.43 -14.34 8.20
C ARG A 98 8.70 -13.91 8.91
N ARG A 99 8.90 -12.59 9.08
CA ARG A 99 10.00 -12.01 9.85
C ARG A 99 9.63 -11.85 11.32
N ALA A 100 8.38 -11.53 11.63
CA ALA A 100 7.93 -11.12 12.95
C ALA A 100 7.21 -12.23 13.74
N GLY A 101 7.67 -13.48 13.61
CA GLY A 101 7.16 -14.58 14.43
C GLY A 101 5.73 -15.03 14.13
N GLY A 102 5.15 -14.64 12.98
CA GLY A 102 3.83 -15.08 12.52
C GLY A 102 2.72 -14.03 12.60
N ASP A 103 2.95 -12.90 13.25
CA ASP A 103 1.92 -11.87 13.41
C ASP A 103 1.73 -11.02 12.15
N MET A 104 0.53 -11.09 11.58
CA MET A 104 0.11 -10.30 10.42
C MET A 104 -0.02 -8.81 10.74
N CYS A 105 0.39 -7.96 9.80
CA CYS A 105 0.20 -6.51 9.89
C CYS A 105 -1.28 -6.10 9.85
N ASN A 106 -1.58 -4.88 10.32
CA ASN A 106 -2.95 -4.39 10.50
C ASN A 106 -3.71 -4.21 9.18
N THR A 107 -2.99 -4.04 8.08
CA THR A 107 -3.52 -3.91 6.72
C THR A 107 -3.34 -5.17 5.88
N CYS A 108 -3.00 -6.32 6.49
CA CYS A 108 -2.71 -7.55 5.75
C CYS A 108 -3.91 -8.01 4.90
N PRO A 109 -3.78 -8.21 3.58
CA PRO A 109 -4.91 -8.58 2.72
C PRO A 109 -5.41 -10.01 2.95
N ARG A 110 -4.71 -10.81 3.77
CA ARG A 110 -5.19 -12.11 4.25
C ARG A 110 -6.24 -11.98 5.36
N LEU A 111 -6.37 -10.80 5.96
CA LEU A 111 -7.38 -10.50 6.98
C LEU A 111 -8.66 -9.98 6.33
N PRO A 112 -9.84 -10.38 6.82
CA PRO A 112 -11.11 -9.75 6.44
C PRO A 112 -11.08 -8.23 6.70
N ARG A 113 -11.79 -7.45 5.86
CA ARG A 113 -11.84 -5.98 5.98
C ARG A 113 -12.27 -5.50 7.38
N ALA A 114 -13.26 -6.15 7.98
CA ALA A 114 -13.73 -5.80 9.33
C ALA A 114 -12.62 -5.97 10.39
N GLU A 115 -11.80 -7.01 10.28
CA GLU A 115 -10.68 -7.25 11.19
C GLU A 115 -9.57 -6.22 10.99
N ARG A 116 -9.30 -5.81 9.75
CA ARG A 116 -8.34 -4.72 9.45
C ARG A 116 -8.79 -3.39 10.09
N LEU A 117 -10.07 -3.03 9.92
CA LEU A 117 -10.65 -1.83 10.55
C LEU A 117 -10.58 -1.88 12.08
N ARG A 118 -10.92 -3.03 12.68
CA ARG A 118 -10.83 -3.25 14.12
C ARG A 118 -9.42 -3.04 14.65
N ARG A 119 -8.40 -3.56 13.95
CA ARG A 119 -6.98 -3.39 14.33
C ARG A 119 -6.53 -1.93 14.21
N LEU A 120 -6.88 -1.26 13.11
CA LEU A 120 -6.53 0.14 12.88
C LEU A 120 -7.13 1.08 13.93
N GLY A 121 -8.37 0.85 14.35
CA GLY A 121 -9.03 1.62 15.41
C GLY A 121 -8.46 1.39 16.82
N ALA A 122 -7.67 0.33 17.04
CA ALA A 122 -7.06 0.02 18.33
C ALA A 122 -5.73 0.76 18.59
N LEU A 123 -5.37 1.75 17.75
CA LEU A 123 -4.12 2.53 17.78
C LEU A 123 -2.82 1.73 17.60
N ASP A 124 -2.90 0.44 17.27
CA ASP A 124 -1.78 -0.29 16.70
C ASP A 124 -1.65 0.08 15.21
N LEU A 125 -0.62 0.83 14.86
CA LEU A 125 -0.36 1.28 13.48
C LEU A 125 0.77 0.51 12.79
N ARG A 126 1.12 -0.69 13.28
CA ARG A 126 2.17 -1.51 12.67
C ARG A 126 1.90 -1.77 11.19
N ASN A 127 2.80 -1.23 10.35
CA ASN A 127 2.76 -1.35 8.89
C ASN A 127 1.41 -0.89 8.28
N SER A 128 0.76 0.10 8.91
CA SER A 128 -0.47 0.72 8.41
C SER A 128 -0.23 1.76 7.31
N ALA A 129 1.00 2.27 7.22
CA ALA A 129 1.51 3.07 6.10
C ALA A 129 2.34 2.20 5.16
#